data_AF-A0A2D9XJ14-F1
#
_entry.id   AF-A0A2D9XJ14-F1
#
_cell.length_a   1.000
_cell.length_b   1.000
_cell.length_c   1.000
_cell.angle_alpha   90.00
_cell.angle_beta   90.00
_cell.angle_gamma   90.00
#
_symmetry.space_group_name_H-M   'P 1'
#
loop_
_entity.id
_entity.type
_entity.pdbx_description
1 polymer ?
#
loop_
_entity_poly.entity_id
_entity_poly.type
_entity_poly.pdbx_seq_one_letter_code
_entity_poly.pdbx_strand_id
1 'polypeptide(L)'
;MFTFKNYIILFLSTFFLLLCNFEVMSSPLIDSVDTNRENNGVIALDVLLEERTVNNHHAEKFSKILTIDNQGRIKPYHTFASEIIRKISRKERIKNQTPSQVVLGMTIDPLLWQMIPIIKVKDVDILNLLNVNQELVSFVSFFKDNEYILTPYVESAYAKKPIDRTKFDKHIIEVDERVNICSMVFSGNLIKLFPGPNNTWSTDVSMQIPGVDSAKTFSFQYIYRDLVFSAFDTGSWTEANSILSFIHNEQNKYAASDLPSTKKINAEIFYNNLNPFGWTRLFIFYFLGGCLLLLFLMIKIFHSNKFIDSSIFTLHFFIFSFFVFHLLSLALRWYVSGHAPWSDAYESVIFIAFATMLAGMVFSRKSRFSLAASCVVASMLLFVANINWLSPELTNLVPVLKSYWLMIHVSVITSSYGFFGLCAFIGFLNLILIIPKKEKKIDANIQDLTIINEQSMAIGLFLLTVGTFLGGVWANESWGRYWGWDPKETWALVSIIVYALILHIRLLKSKSYIFFFNFCALFGFGSILMTYFGVNYYLDGLHSYAAGDAFPVPTFVPWTVVILGVLSMVSFIRFKNSTR
;
A
#
# COMPACT_ATOMS: atom_id res chain seq x y z
N MET A 1 -13.68 9.35 -42.67
CA MET A 1 -12.41 10.11 -42.59
C MET A 1 -12.25 10.61 -41.16
N PHE A 2 -11.68 9.80 -40.26
CA PHE A 2 -11.47 10.19 -38.86
C PHE A 2 -10.10 10.89 -38.75
N THR A 3 -10.11 12.18 -38.40
CA THR A 3 -8.90 12.99 -38.22
C THR A 3 -8.13 12.56 -36.97
N PHE A 4 -6.81 12.78 -36.95
CA PHE A 4 -5.89 12.41 -35.86
C PHE A 4 -6.34 12.91 -34.46
N LYS A 5 -7.07 14.03 -34.42
CA LYS A 5 -7.75 14.56 -33.22
C LYS A 5 -8.69 13.52 -32.58
N ASN A 6 -9.37 12.71 -33.39
CA ASN A 6 -10.27 11.66 -32.92
C ASN A 6 -9.52 10.44 -32.36
N TYR A 7 -8.27 10.19 -32.76
CA TYR A 7 -7.44 9.14 -32.16
C TYR A 7 -6.80 9.59 -30.84
N ILE A 8 -6.47 10.87 -30.69
CA ILE A 8 -6.10 11.46 -29.39
C ILE A 8 -7.31 11.43 -28.45
N ILE A 9 -8.50 11.78 -28.93
CA ILE A 9 -9.74 11.67 -28.15
C ILE A 9 -10.06 10.20 -27.87
N LEU A 10 -9.80 9.26 -28.79
CA LEU A 10 -9.98 7.84 -28.53
C LEU A 10 -8.96 7.33 -27.50
N PHE A 11 -7.69 7.74 -27.57
CA PHE A 11 -6.63 7.41 -26.62
C PHE A 11 -6.94 8.01 -25.24
N LEU A 12 -7.28 9.30 -25.18
CA LEU A 12 -7.69 9.96 -23.94
C LEU A 12 -9.00 9.36 -23.43
N SER A 13 -9.98 9.03 -24.26
CA SER A 13 -11.25 8.44 -23.80
C SER A 13 -11.12 6.97 -23.43
N THR A 14 -10.27 6.16 -24.07
CA THR A 14 -10.01 4.78 -23.61
C THR A 14 -9.15 4.77 -22.36
N PHE A 15 -8.16 5.66 -22.24
CA PHE A 15 -7.37 5.85 -21.03
C PHE A 15 -8.24 6.43 -19.88
N PHE A 16 -9.13 7.38 -20.20
CA PHE A 16 -10.06 8.00 -19.26
C PHE A 16 -11.25 7.09 -18.94
N LEU A 17 -11.70 6.20 -19.82
CA LEU A 17 -12.71 5.16 -19.53
C LEU A 17 -12.10 4.02 -18.69
N LEU A 18 -10.81 3.70 -18.89
CA LEU A 18 -10.05 2.84 -17.98
C LEU A 18 -9.89 3.48 -16.60
N LEU A 19 -9.83 4.81 -16.51
CA LEU A 19 -9.77 5.58 -15.26
C LEU A 19 -11.16 5.87 -14.65
N CYS A 20 -12.22 6.03 -15.45
CA CYS A 20 -13.58 6.38 -15.00
C CYS A 20 -14.39 5.20 -14.50
N ASN A 21 -13.89 3.97 -14.62
CA ASN A 21 -14.36 2.86 -13.79
C ASN A 21 -13.90 2.97 -12.32
N PHE A 22 -13.20 4.05 -11.94
CA PHE A 22 -13.09 4.49 -10.56
C PHE A 22 -14.18 5.51 -10.26
N GLU A 23 -15.17 5.07 -9.48
CA GLU A 23 -16.00 5.98 -8.70
C GLU A 23 -15.07 6.86 -7.87
N VAL A 24 -15.02 8.13 -8.27
CA VAL A 24 -14.48 9.21 -7.47
C VAL A 24 -15.40 9.33 -6.25
N MET A 25 -15.06 8.66 -5.15
CA MET A 25 -15.58 9.00 -3.82
C MET A 25 -14.96 10.34 -3.39
N SER A 26 -15.45 11.42 -4.00
CA SER A 26 -15.44 12.73 -3.38
C SER A 26 -16.90 13.12 -3.18
N SER A 27 -17.49 12.74 -2.05
CA SER A 27 -18.64 13.48 -1.55
C SER A 27 -18.10 14.77 -0.93
N PRO A 28 -18.43 15.97 -1.44
CA PRO A 28 -18.44 17.13 -0.60
C PRO A 28 -19.66 16.94 0.30
N LEU A 29 -19.46 16.39 1.51
CA LEU A 29 -20.48 16.50 2.54
C LEU A 29 -20.48 17.96 2.97
N ILE A 30 -21.34 18.72 2.30
CA ILE A 30 -21.86 19.99 2.77
C ILE A 30 -22.52 19.69 4.12
N ASP A 31 -22.05 20.41 5.14
CA ASP A 31 -22.65 20.45 6.47
C ASP A 31 -24.16 20.71 6.35
N SER A 32 -24.97 19.68 6.55
CA SER A 32 -26.36 19.89 6.97
C SER A 32 -26.33 20.09 8.48
N VAL A 33 -26.12 21.35 8.88
CA VAL A 33 -26.45 21.80 10.23
C VAL A 33 -27.96 21.61 10.38
N ASP A 34 -28.35 20.52 11.02
CA ASP A 34 -29.73 20.26 11.40
C ASP A 34 -30.05 21.15 12.61
N THR A 35 -30.31 22.43 12.34
CA THR A 35 -30.82 23.37 13.35
C THR A 35 -32.26 22.99 13.65
N ASN A 36 -32.46 22.04 14.55
CA ASN A 36 -33.63 21.92 15.43
C ASN A 36 -33.46 20.70 16.35
N ARG A 37 -32.70 20.87 17.43
CA ARG A 37 -32.92 20.08 18.65
C ARG A 37 -32.99 20.99 19.85
N GLU A 38 -34.16 20.96 20.46
CA GLU A 38 -34.53 21.67 21.66
C GLU A 38 -33.58 21.34 22.82
N ASN A 39 -33.29 22.37 23.61
CA ASN A 39 -32.59 22.33 24.88
C ASN A 39 -33.16 21.25 25.80
N ASN A 40 -32.47 20.13 25.89
CA ASN A 40 -32.29 19.37 27.13
C ASN A 40 -30.79 19.40 27.40
N GLY A 41 -30.37 19.54 28.67
CA GLY A 41 -28.97 19.74 29.10
C GLY A 41 -27.98 18.60 28.82
N VAL A 42 -28.08 17.97 27.65
CA VAL A 42 -27.19 16.96 27.11
C VAL A 42 -26.16 17.71 26.26
N ILE A 43 -24.93 17.78 26.75
CA ILE A 43 -23.80 18.30 25.96
C ILE A 43 -23.73 17.50 24.65
N ALA A 44 -23.74 18.19 23.52
CA ALA A 44 -23.62 17.54 22.23
C ALA A 44 -22.31 16.73 22.18
N LEU A 45 -22.38 15.51 21.67
CA LEU A 45 -21.24 14.57 21.66
C LEU A 45 -19.98 15.17 20.99
N ASP A 46 -20.17 16.05 20.00
CA ASP A 46 -19.08 16.76 19.34
C ASP A 46 -18.42 17.81 20.23
N VAL A 47 -19.20 18.56 21.01
CA VAL A 47 -18.69 19.54 21.98
C VAL A 47 -17.91 18.84 23.08
N LEU A 48 -18.47 17.74 23.63
CA LEU A 48 -17.79 16.95 24.65
C LEU A 48 -16.48 16.34 24.14
N LEU A 49 -16.44 15.94 22.86
CA LEU A 49 -15.23 15.42 22.25
C LEU A 49 -14.16 16.50 22.07
N GLU A 50 -14.56 17.72 21.68
CA GLU A 50 -13.64 18.86 21.60
C GLU A 50 -13.05 19.21 22.97
N GLU A 51 -13.88 19.27 24.01
CA GLU A 51 -13.45 19.51 25.40
C GLU A 51 -12.51 18.41 25.92
N ARG A 52 -12.77 17.15 25.55
CA ARG A 52 -11.97 15.98 25.96
C ARG A 52 -10.88 15.59 24.96
N THR A 53 -10.46 16.52 24.10
CA THR A 53 -9.36 16.29 23.17
C THR A 53 -8.02 16.41 23.89
N VAL A 54 -7.20 15.35 23.85
CA VAL A 54 -5.85 15.36 24.43
C VAL A 54 -5.00 16.46 23.79
N ASN A 55 -4.28 17.25 24.60
CA ASN A 55 -3.43 18.32 24.09
C ASN A 55 -2.35 17.80 23.12
N ASN A 56 -2.11 18.53 22.02
CA ASN A 56 -1.14 18.16 20.98
C ASN A 56 0.27 17.92 21.53
N HIS A 57 0.77 18.80 22.42
CA HIS A 57 2.12 18.68 22.98
C HIS A 57 2.26 17.44 23.88
N HIS A 58 1.22 17.15 24.67
CA HIS A 58 1.19 15.93 25.46
C HIS A 58 1.16 14.68 24.56
N ALA A 59 0.30 14.69 23.54
CA ALA A 59 0.20 13.60 22.57
C ALA A 59 1.50 13.37 21.78
N GLU A 60 2.25 14.42 21.43
CA GLU A 60 3.56 14.32 20.78
C GLU A 60 4.63 13.71 21.70
N LYS A 61 4.60 14.02 23.00
CA LYS A 61 5.48 13.36 23.98
C LYS A 61 5.11 11.90 24.15
N PHE A 62 3.82 11.60 24.31
CA PHE A 62 3.31 10.23 24.44
C PHE A 62 3.60 9.41 23.18
N SER A 63 3.53 10.02 22.00
CA SER A 63 3.84 9.41 20.69
C SER A 63 5.25 8.80 20.61
N LYS A 64 6.20 9.29 21.41
CA LYS A 64 7.59 8.79 21.48
C LYS A 64 7.78 7.63 22.47
N ILE A 65 6.79 7.37 23.32
CA ILE A 65 6.80 6.22 24.23
C ILE A 65 6.71 4.95 23.40
N LEU A 66 7.40 3.90 23.84
CA LEU A 66 7.46 2.65 23.12
C LEU A 66 6.35 1.70 23.59
N THR A 67 5.83 0.91 22.66
CA THR A 67 4.90 -0.18 22.94
C THR A 67 5.37 -1.41 22.17
N ILE A 68 5.06 -2.60 22.68
CA ILE A 68 5.30 -3.84 21.96
C ILE A 68 4.00 -4.29 21.28
N ASP A 69 4.09 -4.80 20.05
CA ASP A 69 2.95 -5.43 19.39
C ASP A 69 2.88 -6.94 19.66
N ASN A 70 1.83 -7.58 19.13
CA ASN A 70 1.60 -9.02 19.30
C ASN A 70 2.67 -9.89 18.62
N GLN A 71 3.47 -9.33 17.72
CA GLN A 71 4.58 -10.02 17.04
C GLN A 71 5.93 -9.77 17.74
N GLY A 72 5.93 -9.07 18.89
CA GLY A 72 7.12 -8.79 19.67
C GLY A 72 7.96 -7.61 19.14
N ARG A 73 7.47 -6.81 18.20
CA ARG A 73 8.17 -5.61 17.72
C ARG A 73 7.91 -4.44 18.67
N ILE A 74 8.99 -3.86 19.18
CA ILE A 74 8.96 -2.61 19.95
C ILE A 74 8.90 -1.45 18.95
N LYS A 75 7.87 -0.62 19.03
CA LYS A 75 7.65 0.52 18.13
C LYS A 75 7.11 1.74 18.89
N PRO A 76 7.28 2.96 18.33
CA PRO A 76 6.70 4.16 18.92
C PRO A 76 5.17 4.06 18.98
N TYR A 77 4.58 4.61 20.04
CA TYR A 77 3.13 4.69 20.20
C TYR A 77 2.47 5.41 19.02
N HIS A 78 3.17 6.38 18.42
CA HIS A 78 2.75 7.02 17.18
C HIS A 78 2.45 6.02 16.05
N THR A 79 3.37 5.08 15.80
CA THR A 79 3.20 4.07 14.75
C THR A 79 2.03 3.16 15.10
N PHE A 80 2.01 2.66 16.32
CA PHE A 80 0.94 1.81 16.83
C PHE A 80 -0.43 2.49 16.66
N ALA A 81 -0.58 3.73 17.13
CA ALA A 81 -1.85 4.45 17.04
C ALA A 81 -2.27 4.70 15.58
N SER A 82 -1.32 5.04 14.70
CA SER A 82 -1.57 5.20 13.27
C SER A 82 -2.06 3.90 12.60
N GLU A 83 -1.46 2.76 12.95
CA GLU A 83 -1.89 1.43 12.48
C GLU A 83 -3.32 1.12 12.92
N ILE A 84 -3.65 1.34 14.20
CA ILE A 84 -4.98 1.12 14.75
C ILE A 84 -6.03 1.99 14.04
N ILE A 85 -5.81 3.30 13.96
CA ILE A 85 -6.78 4.21 13.33
C ILE A 85 -6.99 3.88 11.85
N ARG A 86 -5.91 3.57 11.12
CA ARG A 86 -6.01 3.15 9.72
C ARG A 86 -6.77 1.85 9.58
N LYS A 87 -6.61 0.89 10.50
CA LYS A 87 -7.28 -0.42 10.47
C LYS A 87 -8.77 -0.32 10.78
N ILE A 88 -9.17 0.46 11.78
CA ILE A 88 -10.58 0.61 12.19
C ILE A 88 -11.37 1.55 11.29
N SER A 89 -10.79 2.70 10.91
CA SER A 89 -11.53 3.81 10.26
C SER A 89 -11.19 4.03 8.80
N ARG A 90 -10.05 3.49 8.34
CA ARG A 90 -9.44 3.77 7.03
C ARG A 90 -9.11 5.26 6.80
N LYS A 91 -9.06 6.08 7.85
CA LYS A 91 -8.65 7.49 7.80
C LYS A 91 -7.29 7.68 8.49
N GLU A 92 -6.57 8.74 8.11
CA GLU A 92 -5.34 9.17 8.80
C GLU A 92 -5.63 10.05 10.04
N ARG A 93 -6.83 10.64 10.11
CA ARG A 93 -7.30 11.50 11.21
C ARG A 93 -8.79 11.30 11.45
N ILE A 94 -9.23 11.48 12.69
CA ILE A 94 -10.63 11.46 13.09
C ILE A 94 -10.96 12.82 13.71
N LYS A 95 -11.97 13.51 13.17
CA LYS A 95 -12.44 14.82 13.67
C LYS A 95 -11.27 15.79 13.97
N ASN A 96 -10.34 15.92 13.02
CA ASN A 96 -9.10 16.71 13.08
C ASN A 96 -8.03 16.28 14.09
N GLN A 97 -8.29 15.27 14.94
CA GLN A 97 -7.32 14.73 15.89
C GLN A 97 -6.30 13.80 15.20
N THR A 98 -5.08 13.80 15.73
CA THR A 98 -4.03 12.84 15.33
C THR A 98 -4.36 11.43 15.82
N PRO A 99 -3.85 10.36 15.17
CA PRO A 99 -4.07 8.99 15.65
C PRO A 99 -3.70 8.78 17.11
N SER A 100 -2.59 9.36 17.56
CA SER A 100 -2.16 9.28 18.96
C SER A 100 -3.17 9.88 19.93
N GLN A 101 -3.77 11.04 19.61
CA GLN A 101 -4.82 11.65 20.43
C GLN A 101 -6.06 10.77 20.49
N VAL A 102 -6.46 10.20 19.35
CA VAL A 102 -7.66 9.36 19.26
C VAL A 102 -7.49 8.09 20.09
N VAL A 103 -6.43 7.31 19.86
CA VAL A 103 -6.23 6.03 20.58
C VAL A 103 -6.00 6.26 22.08
N LEU A 104 -5.30 7.34 22.44
CA LEU A 104 -5.13 7.72 23.83
C LEU A 104 -6.47 8.13 24.47
N GLY A 105 -7.27 8.92 23.77
CA GLY A 105 -8.64 9.27 24.18
C GLY A 105 -9.52 8.03 24.36
N MET A 106 -9.47 7.08 23.42
CA MET A 106 -10.20 5.80 23.52
C MET A 106 -9.84 5.01 24.77
N THR A 107 -8.58 5.09 25.21
CA THR A 107 -8.10 4.37 26.40
C THR A 107 -8.48 5.10 27.70
N ILE A 108 -8.44 6.43 27.68
CA ILE A 108 -8.70 7.28 28.86
C ILE A 108 -10.19 7.40 29.14
N ASP A 109 -11.00 7.60 28.09
CA ASP A 109 -12.45 7.77 28.16
C ASP A 109 -13.16 6.80 27.21
N PRO A 110 -13.16 5.48 27.52
CA PRO A 110 -13.75 4.48 26.64
C PRO A 110 -15.27 4.67 26.48
N LEU A 111 -15.96 5.21 27.49
CA LEU A 111 -17.41 5.43 27.42
C LEU A 111 -17.78 6.45 26.35
N LEU A 112 -17.06 7.59 26.30
CA LEU A 112 -17.23 8.58 25.25
C LEU A 112 -16.94 7.98 23.88
N TRP A 113 -15.79 7.34 23.73
CA TRP A 113 -15.31 6.90 22.43
C TRP A 113 -16.07 5.71 21.85
N GLN A 114 -16.71 4.89 22.68
CA GLN A 114 -17.62 3.84 22.20
C GLN A 114 -18.84 4.41 21.45
N MET A 115 -19.25 5.65 21.76
CA MET A 115 -20.35 6.34 21.09
C MET A 115 -19.92 7.03 19.79
N ILE A 116 -18.62 7.27 19.58
CA ILE A 116 -18.11 7.96 18.38
C ILE A 116 -18.10 6.99 17.19
N PRO A 117 -18.67 7.37 16.03
CA PRO A 117 -18.62 6.55 14.82
C PRO A 117 -17.20 6.53 14.22
N ILE A 118 -16.47 5.43 14.46
CA ILE A 118 -15.08 5.26 14.01
C ILE A 118 -14.84 3.96 13.23
N ILE A 119 -15.73 2.97 13.35
CA ILE A 119 -15.57 1.65 12.73
C ILE A 119 -16.11 1.70 11.31
N LYS A 120 -15.25 1.48 10.31
CA LYS A 120 -15.66 1.47 8.91
C LYS A 120 -16.42 0.18 8.58
N VAL A 121 -17.64 0.33 8.09
CA VAL A 121 -18.47 -0.73 7.51
C VAL A 121 -18.86 -0.30 6.10
N LYS A 122 -18.47 -1.09 5.09
CA LYS A 122 -18.79 -0.80 3.67
C LYS A 122 -19.98 -1.60 3.16
N ASP A 123 -20.26 -2.74 3.77
CA ASP A 123 -21.28 -3.66 3.30
C ASP A 123 -22.67 -3.19 3.74
N VAL A 124 -23.57 -3.01 2.78
CA VAL A 124 -24.94 -2.53 3.01
C VAL A 124 -25.75 -3.53 3.82
N ASP A 125 -25.51 -4.83 3.66
CA ASP A 125 -26.24 -5.87 4.40
C ASP A 125 -25.84 -5.83 5.89
N ILE A 126 -24.57 -5.61 6.20
CA ILE A 126 -24.09 -5.42 7.58
C ILE A 126 -24.70 -4.14 8.18
N LEU A 127 -24.72 -3.04 7.42
CA LEU A 127 -25.33 -1.78 7.86
C LEU A 127 -26.83 -1.95 8.19
N ASN A 128 -27.55 -2.72 7.37
CA ASN A 128 -28.95 -3.07 7.61
C ASN A 128 -29.13 -3.92 8.88
N LEU A 129 -28.25 -4.90 9.12
CA LEU A 129 -28.27 -5.71 10.36
C LEU A 129 -28.09 -4.85 11.62
N LEU A 130 -27.28 -3.80 11.52
CA LEU A 130 -27.01 -2.86 12.61
C LEU A 130 -28.07 -1.75 12.72
N ASN A 131 -29.00 -1.64 11.75
CA ASN A 131 -29.95 -0.53 11.62
C ASN A 131 -29.28 0.85 11.53
N VAL A 132 -28.16 0.96 10.78
CA VAL A 132 -27.39 2.21 10.65
C VAL A 132 -27.21 2.57 9.17
N ASN A 133 -27.40 3.86 8.83
CA ASN A 133 -27.32 4.35 7.44
C ASN A 133 -25.96 4.99 7.06
N GLN A 134 -24.98 4.96 7.97
CA GLN A 134 -23.67 5.58 7.78
C GLN A 134 -22.55 4.53 7.77
N GLU A 135 -21.56 4.73 6.89
CA GLU A 135 -20.43 3.79 6.75
C GLU A 135 -19.44 3.82 7.93
N LEU A 136 -19.51 4.84 8.79
CA LEU A 136 -18.77 4.87 10.05
C LEU A 136 -19.75 4.59 11.17
N VAL A 137 -19.56 3.47 11.85
CA VAL A 137 -20.46 2.95 12.88
C VAL A 137 -19.77 3.09 14.24
N SER A 138 -20.55 3.44 15.26
CA SER A 138 -20.06 3.50 16.64
C SER A 138 -19.94 2.09 17.21
N PHE A 139 -19.06 1.90 18.20
CA PHE A 139 -18.86 0.59 18.82
C PHE A 139 -20.15 0.08 19.47
N VAL A 140 -20.89 0.96 20.15
CA VAL A 140 -22.15 0.60 20.82
C VAL A 140 -23.21 0.06 19.86
N SER A 141 -23.23 0.48 18.60
CA SER A 141 -24.21 0.00 17.61
C SER A 141 -24.06 -1.48 17.25
N PHE A 142 -22.94 -2.11 17.58
CA PHE A 142 -22.71 -3.53 17.36
C PHE A 142 -23.31 -4.44 18.44
N PHE A 143 -23.81 -3.85 19.52
CA PHE A 143 -24.33 -4.57 20.67
C PHE A 143 -25.79 -4.22 20.91
N LYS A 144 -26.61 -5.23 21.17
CA LYS A 144 -28.00 -5.08 21.58
C LYS A 144 -28.25 -5.98 22.78
N ASP A 145 -28.75 -5.42 23.88
CA ASP A 145 -29.00 -6.16 25.12
C ASP A 145 -27.76 -6.92 25.65
N ASN A 146 -26.58 -6.31 25.52
CA ASN A 146 -25.25 -6.89 25.80
C ASN A 146 -24.82 -8.06 24.90
N GLU A 147 -25.59 -8.40 23.87
CA GLU A 147 -25.22 -9.42 22.88
C GLU A 147 -24.59 -8.77 21.63
N TYR A 148 -23.51 -9.38 21.13
CA TYR A 148 -22.87 -8.95 19.89
C TYR A 148 -23.67 -9.42 18.67
N ILE A 149 -24.22 -8.46 17.91
CA ILE A 149 -25.20 -8.70 16.84
C ILE A 149 -24.64 -9.61 15.74
N LEU A 150 -23.34 -9.52 15.45
CA LEU A 150 -22.73 -10.25 14.33
C LEU A 150 -22.29 -11.68 14.68
N THR A 151 -22.37 -12.10 15.95
CA THR A 151 -21.94 -13.44 16.43
C THR A 151 -22.38 -14.60 15.51
N PRO A 152 -23.69 -14.81 15.21
CA PRO A 152 -24.11 -15.97 14.43
C PRO A 152 -23.54 -15.97 13.00
N TYR A 153 -23.30 -14.78 12.43
CA TYR A 153 -22.75 -14.65 11.10
C TYR A 153 -21.23 -14.87 11.08
N VAL A 154 -20.53 -14.37 12.12
CA VAL A 154 -19.09 -14.59 12.33
C VAL A 154 -18.80 -16.09 12.49
N GLU A 155 -19.56 -16.77 13.35
CA GLU A 155 -19.42 -18.22 13.56
C GLU A 155 -19.65 -19.01 12.26
N SER A 156 -20.70 -18.67 11.51
CA SER A 156 -20.98 -19.26 10.20
C SER A 156 -19.85 -19.01 9.19
N ALA A 157 -19.27 -17.80 9.17
CA ALA A 157 -18.17 -17.45 8.26
C ALA A 157 -16.87 -18.21 8.60
N TYR A 158 -16.56 -18.36 9.89
CA TYR A 158 -15.39 -19.12 10.35
C TYR A 158 -15.56 -20.65 10.22
N ALA A 159 -16.79 -21.17 10.22
CA ALA A 159 -17.07 -22.58 9.96
C ALA A 159 -16.79 -23.00 8.49
N LYS A 160 -16.75 -22.04 7.56
CA LYS A 160 -16.44 -22.27 6.13
C LYS A 160 -14.92 -22.26 5.89
N LYS A 161 -14.48 -23.06 4.92
CA LYS A 161 -13.09 -22.97 4.42
C LYS A 161 -12.87 -21.62 3.74
N PRO A 162 -11.66 -21.03 3.79
CA PRO A 162 -11.35 -19.74 3.17
C PRO A 162 -11.82 -19.57 1.71
N ILE A 163 -11.73 -20.64 0.91
CA ILE A 163 -12.13 -20.63 -0.51
C ILE A 163 -13.66 -20.64 -0.70
N ASP A 164 -14.39 -21.18 0.28
CA ASP A 164 -15.85 -21.30 0.26
C ASP A 164 -16.54 -20.06 0.88
N ARG A 165 -15.75 -19.10 1.41
CA ARG A 165 -16.27 -17.86 2.00
C ARG A 165 -16.80 -16.93 0.90
N THR A 166 -18.06 -16.55 1.05
CA THR A 166 -18.71 -15.53 0.20
C THR A 166 -18.13 -14.14 0.46
N LYS A 167 -18.43 -13.18 -0.42
CA LYS A 167 -18.05 -11.78 -0.22
C LYS A 167 -18.58 -11.21 1.11
N PHE A 168 -19.80 -11.58 1.48
CA PHE A 168 -20.41 -11.19 2.74
C PHE A 168 -19.67 -11.78 3.95
N ASP A 169 -19.31 -13.08 3.90
CA ASP A 169 -18.54 -13.73 4.96
C ASP A 169 -17.19 -13.00 5.20
N LYS A 170 -16.50 -12.63 4.12
CA LYS A 170 -15.22 -11.89 4.21
C LYS A 170 -15.42 -10.51 4.83
N HIS A 171 -16.44 -9.78 4.41
CA HIS A 171 -16.75 -8.46 4.96
C HIS A 171 -17.14 -8.53 6.45
N ILE A 172 -17.86 -9.57 6.87
CA ILE A 172 -18.19 -9.77 8.29
C ILE A 172 -16.95 -10.04 9.13
N ILE A 173 -16.05 -10.90 8.67
CA ILE A 173 -14.78 -11.16 9.35
C ILE A 173 -13.96 -9.86 9.48
N GLU A 174 -13.89 -9.05 8.42
CA GLU A 174 -13.19 -7.76 8.47
C GLU A 174 -13.81 -6.77 9.48
N VAL A 175 -15.14 -6.75 9.60
CA VAL A 175 -15.84 -5.87 10.55
C VAL A 175 -15.67 -6.37 11.98
N ASP A 176 -15.78 -7.68 12.20
CA ASP A 176 -15.51 -8.33 13.48
C ASP A 176 -14.09 -8.05 13.98
N GLU A 177 -13.08 -8.17 13.11
CA GLU A 177 -11.71 -7.82 13.46
C GLU A 177 -11.58 -6.37 13.94
N ARG A 178 -12.25 -5.42 13.27
CA ARG A 178 -12.24 -3.99 13.68
C ARG A 178 -12.92 -3.77 15.02
N VAL A 179 -14.06 -4.41 15.27
CA VAL A 179 -14.78 -4.35 16.55
C VAL A 179 -13.91 -4.92 17.67
N ASN A 180 -13.28 -6.07 17.45
CA ASN A 180 -12.38 -6.70 18.42
C ASN A 180 -11.16 -5.80 18.73
N ILE A 181 -10.56 -5.16 17.73
CA ILE A 181 -9.49 -4.18 17.95
C ILE A 181 -9.98 -3.03 18.83
N CYS A 182 -11.14 -2.44 18.53
CA CYS A 182 -11.72 -1.38 19.36
C CYS A 182 -11.93 -1.85 20.81
N SER A 183 -12.49 -3.05 21.01
CA SER A 183 -12.68 -3.64 22.35
C SER A 183 -11.36 -3.78 23.11
N MET A 184 -10.30 -4.24 22.44
CA MET A 184 -8.96 -4.37 23.03
C MET A 184 -8.32 -3.02 23.38
N VAL A 185 -8.60 -1.96 22.61
CA VAL A 185 -8.17 -0.59 22.92
C VAL A 185 -8.94 -0.03 24.11
N PHE A 186 -10.27 -0.18 24.13
CA PHE A 186 -11.11 0.31 25.23
C PHE A 186 -10.83 -0.36 26.56
N SER A 187 -10.49 -1.65 26.54
CA SER A 187 -10.05 -2.38 27.74
C SER A 187 -8.60 -2.10 28.13
N GLY A 188 -7.87 -1.31 27.34
CA GLY A 188 -6.44 -1.03 27.52
C GLY A 188 -5.53 -2.21 27.15
N ASN A 189 -6.03 -3.44 27.09
CA ASN A 189 -5.25 -4.68 26.90
C ASN A 189 -4.29 -4.70 25.69
N LEU A 190 -4.57 -3.89 24.67
CA LEU A 190 -3.72 -3.78 23.48
C LEU A 190 -2.41 -3.01 23.72
N ILE A 191 -2.37 -2.07 24.67
CA ILE A 191 -1.28 -1.09 24.83
C ILE A 191 -0.28 -1.53 25.90
N LYS A 192 0.69 -2.34 25.50
CA LYS A 192 1.70 -2.88 26.42
C LYS A 192 2.89 -1.91 26.56
N LEU A 193 2.89 -1.12 27.64
CA LEU A 193 3.88 -0.05 27.88
C LEU A 193 5.04 -0.47 28.78
N PHE A 194 4.82 -1.42 29.70
CA PHE A 194 5.75 -1.70 30.79
C PHE A 194 6.43 -3.05 30.63
N PRO A 195 7.75 -3.09 30.32
CA PRO A 195 8.51 -4.33 30.34
C PRO A 195 8.70 -4.82 31.78
N GLY A 196 8.56 -6.12 31.96
CA GLY A 196 8.82 -6.86 33.20
C GLY A 196 9.95 -7.87 33.02
N PRO A 197 10.27 -8.64 34.08
CA PRO A 197 11.27 -9.69 34.00
C PRO A 197 10.92 -10.74 32.92
N ASN A 198 11.95 -11.35 32.33
CA ASN A 198 11.84 -12.37 31.27
C ASN A 198 11.16 -11.89 29.96
N ASN A 199 11.37 -10.64 29.55
CA ASN A 199 10.81 -10.04 28.33
C ASN A 199 9.27 -10.06 28.28
N THR A 200 8.62 -10.11 29.44
CA THR A 200 7.17 -9.93 29.52
C THR A 200 6.84 -8.45 29.41
N TRP A 201 5.74 -8.10 28.74
CA TRP A 201 5.28 -6.73 28.66
C TRP A 201 3.84 -6.66 29.16
N SER A 202 3.60 -5.69 30.03
CA SER A 202 2.33 -5.46 30.70
C SER A 202 1.76 -4.11 30.30
N THR A 203 0.44 -4.04 30.34
CA THR A 203 -0.32 -2.82 30.07
C THR A 203 -0.28 -1.84 31.24
N ASP A 204 -0.12 -2.38 32.45
CA ASP A 204 -0.27 -1.62 33.68
C ASP A 204 0.67 -2.15 34.75
N VAL A 205 1.13 -1.24 35.61
CA VAL A 205 2.02 -1.55 36.72
C VAL A 205 1.57 -0.82 37.97
N SER A 206 1.89 -1.41 39.11
CA SER A 206 1.58 -0.84 40.40
C SER A 206 2.57 0.27 40.74
N MET A 207 2.10 1.50 40.90
CA MET A 207 2.90 2.66 41.32
C MET A 207 2.80 2.90 42.83
N GLN A 208 3.97 3.08 43.47
CA GLN A 208 4.06 3.57 44.84
C GLN A 208 4.09 5.09 44.83
N ILE A 209 3.18 5.71 45.60
CA ILE A 209 3.13 7.17 45.72
C ILE A 209 3.95 7.57 46.95
N PRO A 210 5.01 8.39 46.81
CA PRO A 210 5.78 8.87 47.94
C PRO A 210 4.89 9.60 48.96
N GLY A 211 4.90 9.17 50.22
CA GLY A 211 4.08 9.75 51.29
C GLY A 211 2.70 9.12 51.50
N VAL A 212 2.32 8.14 50.67
CA VAL A 212 1.15 7.28 50.90
C VAL A 212 1.64 5.94 51.47
N ASP A 213 0.92 5.41 52.46
CA ASP A 213 1.28 4.17 53.15
C ASP A 213 1.63 3.04 52.18
N SER A 214 2.75 2.34 52.44
CA SER A 214 3.37 1.35 51.52
C SER A 214 2.46 0.19 51.13
N ALA A 215 1.34 0.00 51.84
CA ALA A 215 0.30 -0.98 51.54
C ALA A 215 -0.66 -0.56 50.42
N LYS A 216 -0.70 0.71 50.01
CA LYS A 216 -1.60 1.23 48.97
C LYS A 216 -0.84 1.48 47.68
N THR A 217 -0.73 0.44 46.85
CA THR A 217 -0.23 0.56 45.48
C THR A 217 -1.39 0.82 44.52
N PHE A 218 -1.28 1.83 43.68
CA PHE A 218 -2.30 2.18 42.69
C PHE A 218 -1.87 1.75 41.29
N SER A 219 -2.83 1.39 40.45
CA SER A 219 -2.56 1.08 39.05
C SER A 219 -2.17 2.35 38.28
N PHE A 220 -1.17 2.24 37.42
CA PHE A 220 -0.69 3.37 36.62
C PHE A 220 -1.81 3.92 35.74
N GLN A 221 -2.63 3.05 35.15
CA GLN A 221 -3.74 3.47 34.29
C GLN A 221 -4.73 4.37 35.01
N TYR A 222 -5.11 4.06 36.25
CA TYR A 222 -6.03 4.92 37.00
C TYR A 222 -5.40 6.27 37.32
N ILE A 223 -4.15 6.29 37.80
CA ILE A 223 -3.44 7.55 38.09
C ILE A 223 -3.32 8.39 36.82
N TYR A 224 -2.88 7.79 35.73
CA TYR A 224 -2.70 8.49 34.47
C TYR A 224 -4.03 9.04 33.94
N ARG A 225 -5.11 8.26 34.04
CA ARG A 225 -6.46 8.71 33.68
C ARG A 225 -6.85 9.93 34.51
N ASP A 226 -6.71 9.87 35.83
CA ASP A 226 -7.10 10.98 36.72
C ASP A 226 -6.28 12.26 36.44
N LEU A 227 -4.98 12.12 36.15
CA LEU A 227 -4.12 13.24 35.74
C LEU A 227 -4.56 13.86 34.42
N VAL A 228 -4.99 13.06 33.45
CA VAL A 228 -5.48 13.57 32.16
C VAL A 228 -6.86 14.21 32.31
N PHE A 229 -7.76 13.65 33.11
CA PHE A 229 -9.05 14.30 33.41
C PHE A 229 -8.86 15.64 34.13
N SER A 230 -7.99 15.69 35.14
CA SER A 230 -7.60 16.96 35.78
C SER A 230 -7.02 17.96 34.77
N ALA A 231 -6.23 17.49 33.80
CA ALA A 231 -5.69 18.34 32.74
C ALA A 231 -6.77 18.85 31.76
N PHE A 232 -7.85 18.10 31.52
CA PHE A 232 -9.00 18.59 30.77
C PHE A 232 -9.73 19.72 31.52
N ASP A 233 -9.93 19.55 32.83
CA ASP A 233 -10.66 20.53 33.65
C ASP A 233 -9.85 21.82 33.90
N THR A 234 -8.54 21.67 34.14
CA THR A 234 -7.66 22.80 34.52
C THR A 234 -6.91 23.43 33.34
N GLY A 235 -6.85 22.73 32.21
CA GLY A 235 -6.00 23.07 31.06
C GLY A 235 -4.49 22.86 31.28
N SER A 236 -4.06 22.45 32.47
CA SER A 236 -2.64 22.24 32.80
C SER A 236 -2.21 20.79 32.59
N TRP A 237 -1.28 20.57 31.65
CA TRP A 237 -0.76 19.23 31.30
C TRP A 237 0.57 18.90 31.99
N THR A 238 1.00 19.66 33.00
CA THR A 238 2.32 19.52 33.62
C THR A 238 2.50 18.18 34.31
N GLU A 239 1.52 17.75 35.12
CA GLU A 239 1.55 16.48 35.85
C GLU A 239 1.38 15.27 34.93
N ALA A 240 0.43 15.35 33.98
CA ALA A 240 0.29 14.33 32.94
C ALA A 240 1.59 14.19 32.11
N ASN A 241 2.33 15.28 31.88
CA ASN A 241 3.62 15.20 31.20
C ASN A 241 4.73 14.61 32.07
N SER A 242 4.74 14.86 33.38
CA SER A 242 5.79 14.36 34.26
C SER A 242 5.70 12.85 34.43
N ILE A 243 4.49 12.29 34.48
CA ILE A 243 4.26 10.84 34.63
C ILE A 243 4.80 10.02 33.42
N LEU A 244 4.99 10.65 32.25
CA LEU A 244 5.58 9.96 31.09
C LEU A 244 7.06 9.60 31.32
N SER A 245 7.75 10.36 32.18
CA SER A 245 9.13 10.03 32.57
C SER A 245 9.21 8.73 33.38
N PHE A 246 8.15 8.40 34.13
CA PHE A 246 8.05 7.12 34.84
C PHE A 246 8.04 5.94 33.86
N ILE A 247 7.22 6.01 32.80
CA ILE A 247 7.21 4.96 31.75
C ILE A 247 8.61 4.83 31.13
N HIS A 248 9.23 5.95 30.77
CA HIS A 248 10.56 5.92 30.16
C HIS A 248 11.62 5.29 31.08
N ASN A 249 11.57 5.59 32.38
CA ASN A 249 12.48 5.02 33.36
C ASN A 249 12.28 3.51 33.53
N GLU A 250 11.04 3.05 33.61
CA GLU A 250 10.73 1.61 33.69
C GLU A 250 11.16 0.86 32.41
N GLN A 251 10.95 1.46 31.24
CA GLN A 251 11.41 0.91 29.96
C GLN A 251 12.94 0.76 29.92
N ASN A 252 13.68 1.79 30.32
CA ASN A 252 15.14 1.73 30.37
C ASN A 252 15.66 0.74 31.43
N LYS A 253 14.95 0.60 32.55
CA LYS A 253 15.35 -0.30 33.63
C LYS A 253 15.27 -1.78 33.22
N TYR A 254 14.19 -2.19 32.55
CA TYR A 254 13.95 -3.61 32.23
C TYR A 254 14.27 -4.00 30.79
N ALA A 255 14.32 -3.06 29.84
CA ALA A 255 14.46 -3.37 28.42
C ALA A 255 15.55 -2.57 27.69
N ALA A 256 16.47 -1.87 28.38
CA ALA A 256 17.46 -0.99 27.75
C ALA A 256 18.24 -1.58 26.56
N SER A 257 18.55 -2.89 26.58
CA SER A 257 19.27 -3.55 25.47
C SER A 257 18.44 -3.67 24.20
N ASP A 258 17.11 -3.76 24.32
CA ASP A 258 16.20 -4.12 23.25
C ASP A 258 15.48 -2.89 22.67
N LEU A 259 15.55 -1.73 23.34
CA LEU A 259 14.89 -0.50 22.89
C LEU A 259 15.58 0.11 21.66
N PRO A 260 14.81 0.60 20.67
CA PRO A 260 15.36 1.35 19.55
C PRO A 260 15.96 2.69 20.01
N SER A 261 17.04 3.12 19.36
CA SER A 261 17.65 4.44 19.60
C SER A 261 16.67 5.59 19.34
N THR A 262 16.86 6.73 20.02
CA THR A 262 16.05 7.94 19.83
C THR A 262 16.04 8.44 18.38
N LYS A 263 17.16 8.28 17.65
CA LYS A 263 17.24 8.58 16.21
C LYS A 263 16.30 7.69 15.40
N LYS A 264 16.25 6.39 15.69
CA LYS A 264 15.36 5.43 15.02
C LYS A 264 13.89 5.72 15.32
N ILE A 265 13.55 6.06 16.56
CA ILE A 265 12.19 6.48 16.96
C ILE A 265 11.74 7.72 16.17
N ASN A 266 12.56 8.77 16.15
CA ASN A 266 12.23 9.99 15.42
C ASN A 266 12.16 9.75 13.90
N ALA A 267 13.04 8.90 13.35
CA ALA A 267 13.01 8.52 11.94
C ALA A 267 11.73 7.76 11.57
N GLU A 268 11.24 6.87 12.44
CA GLU A 268 9.99 6.14 12.23
C GLU A 268 8.77 7.06 12.27
N ILE A 269 8.69 7.95 13.27
CA ILE A 269 7.63 8.96 13.36
C ILE A 269 7.64 9.86 12.12
N PHE A 270 8.83 10.33 11.72
CA PHE A 270 9.00 11.14 10.52
C PHE A 270 8.56 10.38 9.25
N TYR A 271 8.96 9.12 9.10
CA TYR A 271 8.57 8.28 7.96
C TYR A 271 7.04 8.12 7.88
N ASN A 272 6.38 7.87 9.02
CA ASN A 272 4.93 7.72 9.08
C ASN A 272 4.19 9.02 8.77
N ASN A 273 4.67 10.16 9.25
CA ASN A 273 4.11 11.48 8.92
C ASN A 273 4.35 11.87 7.46
N LEU A 274 5.54 11.54 6.95
CA LEU A 274 5.90 11.75 5.55
C LEU A 274 5.08 10.86 4.63
N ASN A 275 4.67 9.65 5.07
CA ASN A 275 3.94 8.62 4.33
C ASN A 275 4.23 8.66 2.80
N PRO A 276 5.50 8.50 2.38
CA PRO A 276 5.99 8.90 1.06
C PRO A 276 5.28 8.20 -0.11
N PHE A 277 4.81 6.97 0.15
CA PHE A 277 4.14 6.13 -0.84
C PHE A 277 2.63 6.34 -0.89
N GLY A 278 2.06 7.22 -0.07
CA GLY A 278 0.63 7.55 -0.07
C GLY A 278 0.13 8.15 -1.39
N TRP A 279 -1.20 8.08 -1.59
CA TRP A 279 -1.92 8.64 -2.75
C TRP A 279 -1.50 10.05 -3.16
N THR A 280 -1.32 10.96 -2.20
CA THR A 280 -1.07 12.39 -2.45
C THR A 280 0.40 12.74 -2.71
N ARG A 281 1.29 11.74 -2.78
CA ARG A 281 2.74 11.94 -2.87
C ARG A 281 3.31 11.25 -4.11
N LEU A 282 4.12 10.20 -3.96
CA LEU A 282 4.82 9.59 -5.09
C LEU A 282 3.88 9.10 -6.19
N PHE A 283 2.70 8.56 -5.84
CA PHE A 283 1.69 8.14 -6.82
C PHE A 283 1.30 9.29 -7.77
N ILE A 284 0.77 10.40 -7.23
CA ILE A 284 0.26 11.50 -8.05
C ILE A 284 1.38 12.18 -8.85
N PHE A 285 2.58 12.29 -8.27
CA PHE A 285 3.72 12.90 -8.96
C PHE A 285 4.20 12.09 -10.17
N TYR A 286 4.31 10.76 -10.03
CA TYR A 286 4.61 9.92 -11.19
C TYR A 286 3.46 9.84 -12.18
N PHE A 287 2.22 9.80 -11.71
CA PHE A 287 1.05 9.76 -12.61
C PHE A 287 0.97 11.03 -13.47
N LEU A 288 0.93 12.21 -12.83
CA LEU A 288 0.85 13.49 -13.54
C LEU A 288 2.12 13.75 -14.36
N GLY A 289 3.30 13.52 -13.78
CA GLY A 289 4.57 13.70 -14.47
C GLY A 289 4.69 12.80 -15.71
N GLY A 290 4.30 11.53 -15.59
CA GLY A 290 4.28 10.56 -16.68
C GLY A 290 3.28 10.90 -17.77
N CYS A 291 2.04 11.23 -17.41
CA CYS A 291 1.00 11.60 -18.36
C CYS A 291 1.33 12.90 -19.11
N LEU A 292 1.79 13.94 -18.39
CA LEU A 292 2.21 15.20 -19.00
C LEU A 292 3.44 15.01 -19.90
N LEU A 293 4.43 14.23 -19.46
CA LEU A 293 5.61 13.95 -20.28
C LEU A 293 5.21 13.18 -21.55
N LEU A 294 4.35 12.17 -21.44
CA LEU A 294 3.84 11.42 -22.58
C LEU A 294 3.07 12.34 -23.54
N LEU A 295 2.22 13.22 -23.02
CA LEU A 295 1.46 14.20 -23.80
C LEU A 295 2.39 15.16 -24.56
N PHE A 296 3.37 15.76 -23.90
CA PHE A 296 4.31 16.67 -24.57
C PHE A 296 5.17 15.95 -25.61
N LEU A 297 5.57 14.70 -25.35
CA LEU A 297 6.30 13.89 -26.33
C LEU A 297 5.43 13.55 -27.54
N MET A 298 4.15 13.24 -27.33
CA MET A 298 3.18 13.06 -28.41
C MET A 298 3.00 14.34 -29.24
N ILE A 299 2.84 15.49 -28.59
CA ILE A 299 2.73 16.78 -29.29
C ILE A 299 4.02 17.07 -30.09
N LYS A 300 5.20 16.80 -29.50
CA LYS A 300 6.51 17.03 -30.11
C LYS A 300 6.69 16.28 -31.44
N ILE A 301 6.05 15.12 -31.62
CA ILE A 301 6.09 14.39 -32.89
C ILE A 301 5.59 15.28 -34.05
N PHE A 302 4.52 16.05 -33.81
CA PHE A 302 3.83 16.86 -34.82
C PHE A 302 4.28 18.33 -34.81
N HIS A 303 4.42 18.92 -33.63
CA HIS A 303 4.75 20.32 -33.43
C HIS A 303 5.92 20.44 -32.47
N SER A 304 7.07 20.93 -32.95
CA SER A 304 8.24 21.20 -32.10
C SER A 304 8.40 22.71 -31.92
N ASN A 305 8.42 23.18 -30.67
CA ASN A 305 8.71 24.57 -30.34
C ASN A 305 9.51 24.62 -29.01
N LYS A 306 10.24 25.71 -28.76
CA LYS A 306 11.06 25.93 -27.56
C LYS A 306 10.29 25.68 -26.26
N PHE A 307 9.00 26.04 -26.21
CA PHE A 307 8.14 25.78 -25.06
C PHE A 307 7.99 24.29 -24.74
N ILE A 308 7.78 23.45 -25.78
CA ILE A 308 7.62 22.00 -25.61
C ILE A 308 8.94 21.37 -25.16
N ASP A 309 10.05 21.78 -25.77
CA ASP A 309 11.37 21.28 -25.38
C ASP A 309 11.74 21.67 -23.95
N SER A 310 11.46 22.92 -23.56
CA SER A 310 11.64 23.39 -22.19
C SER A 310 10.74 22.65 -21.21
N SER A 311 9.47 22.43 -21.55
CA SER A 311 8.53 21.67 -20.70
C SER A 311 8.98 20.22 -20.49
N ILE A 312 9.44 19.54 -21.55
CA ILE A 312 9.98 18.18 -21.46
C ILE A 312 11.23 18.12 -20.57
N PHE A 313 12.12 19.10 -20.69
CA PHE A 313 13.33 19.19 -19.87
C PHE A 313 12.98 19.41 -18.39
N THR A 314 12.10 20.35 -18.11
CA THR A 314 11.61 20.64 -16.75
C THR A 314 10.93 19.41 -16.13
N LEU A 315 10.06 18.72 -16.88
CA LEU A 315 9.43 17.49 -16.41
C LEU A 315 10.44 16.37 -16.13
N HIS A 316 11.46 16.21 -16.97
CA HIS A 316 12.54 15.25 -16.71
C HIS A 316 13.25 15.55 -15.39
N PHE A 317 13.56 16.82 -15.11
CA PHE A 317 14.21 17.22 -13.87
C PHE A 317 13.34 16.91 -12.64
N PHE A 318 12.04 17.23 -12.68
CA PHE A 318 11.12 16.90 -11.59
C PHE A 318 10.97 15.39 -11.39
N ILE A 319 10.82 14.61 -12.47
CA ILE A 319 10.74 13.15 -12.40
C ILE A 319 12.03 12.57 -11.79
N PHE A 320 13.20 13.11 -12.11
CA PHE A 320 14.46 12.72 -11.49
C PHE A 320 14.50 13.03 -10.00
N SER A 321 14.04 14.20 -9.57
CA SER A 321 13.90 14.55 -8.16
C SER A 321 12.99 13.56 -7.41
N PHE A 322 11.84 13.21 -7.99
CA PHE A 322 10.93 12.23 -7.40
C PHE A 322 11.51 10.80 -7.37
N PHE A 323 12.32 10.43 -8.35
CA PHE A 323 13.07 9.17 -8.32
C PHE A 323 14.10 9.13 -7.17
N VAL A 324 14.83 10.22 -6.94
CA VAL A 324 15.72 10.34 -5.77
C VAL A 324 14.92 10.28 -4.47
N PHE A 325 13.78 10.97 -4.40
CA PHE A 325 12.89 10.90 -3.23
C PHE A 325 12.37 9.47 -2.98
N HIS A 326 12.04 8.71 -4.02
CA HIS A 326 11.65 7.30 -3.92
C HIS A 326 12.79 6.45 -3.35
N LEU A 327 14.02 6.60 -3.87
CA LEU A 327 15.20 5.91 -3.34
C LEU A 327 15.43 6.22 -1.86
N LEU A 328 15.40 7.50 -1.48
CA LEU A 328 15.56 7.94 -0.10
C LEU A 328 14.45 7.42 0.81
N SER A 329 13.22 7.33 0.30
CA SER A 329 12.07 6.79 1.02
C SER A 329 12.21 5.28 1.28
N LEU A 330 12.72 4.52 0.31
CA LEU A 330 13.06 3.12 0.49
C LEU A 330 14.22 2.93 1.48
N ALA A 331 15.27 3.75 1.38
CA ALA A 331 16.40 3.72 2.31
C ALA A 331 15.97 4.06 3.75
N LEU A 332 15.08 5.03 3.92
CA LEU A 332 14.50 5.37 5.22
C LEU A 332 13.64 4.23 5.77
N ARG A 333 12.82 3.59 4.92
CA ARG A 333 12.04 2.40 5.32
C ARG A 333 12.95 1.25 5.73
N TRP A 334 14.05 1.02 5.02
CA TRP A 334 15.07 0.02 5.39
C TRP A 334 15.65 0.34 6.78
N TYR A 335 16.09 1.58 7.00
CA TYR A 335 16.65 1.99 8.29
C TYR A 335 15.68 1.79 9.46
N VAL A 336 14.39 2.12 9.26
CA VAL A 336 13.36 2.00 10.29
C VAL A 336 12.97 0.53 10.55
N SER A 337 12.72 -0.26 9.51
CA SER A 337 12.34 -1.69 9.65
C SER A 337 13.49 -2.56 10.16
N GLY A 338 14.74 -2.20 9.86
CA GLY A 338 15.91 -3.01 10.17
C GLY A 338 16.18 -4.14 9.17
N HIS A 339 15.40 -4.21 8.09
CA HIS A 339 15.63 -5.12 6.96
C HIS A 339 15.32 -4.43 5.64
N ALA A 340 15.72 -5.05 4.52
CA ALA A 340 15.44 -4.47 3.22
C ALA A 340 13.93 -4.49 2.91
N PRO A 341 13.37 -3.44 2.27
CA PRO A 341 11.93 -3.24 2.12
C PRO A 341 11.39 -3.99 0.89
N TRP A 342 11.41 -5.32 0.96
CA TRP A 342 10.79 -6.23 -0.01
C TRP A 342 10.38 -7.55 0.66
N SER A 343 9.99 -7.48 1.93
CA SER A 343 9.65 -8.66 2.74
C SER A 343 8.19 -9.08 2.62
N ASP A 344 7.30 -8.10 2.44
CA ASP A 344 5.87 -8.30 2.26
C ASP A 344 5.41 -7.83 0.85
N ALA A 345 4.12 -8.04 0.55
CA ALA A 345 3.54 -7.68 -0.75
C ALA A 345 3.48 -6.17 -0.99
N TYR A 346 3.28 -5.34 0.05
CA TYR A 346 3.27 -3.88 -0.06
C TYR A 346 4.67 -3.38 -0.41
N GLU A 347 5.66 -3.80 0.35
CA GLU A 347 7.08 -3.50 0.18
C GLU A 347 7.58 -3.93 -1.20
N SER A 348 7.24 -5.16 -1.61
CA SER A 348 7.60 -5.70 -2.91
C SER A 348 7.05 -4.85 -4.06
N VAL A 349 5.78 -4.44 -4.02
CA VAL A 349 5.18 -3.62 -5.11
C VAL A 349 5.84 -2.24 -5.21
N ILE A 350 6.15 -1.60 -4.07
CA ILE A 350 6.88 -0.33 -4.07
C ILE A 350 8.29 -0.50 -4.64
N PHE A 351 8.99 -1.57 -4.26
CA PHE A 351 10.31 -1.87 -4.81
C PHE A 351 10.25 -2.17 -6.31
N ILE A 352 9.23 -2.90 -6.81
CA ILE A 352 9.01 -3.11 -8.25
C ILE A 352 8.78 -1.76 -8.95
N ALA A 353 8.00 -0.85 -8.35
CA ALA A 353 7.79 0.49 -8.90
C ALA A 353 9.10 1.29 -9.00
N PHE A 354 9.97 1.16 -8.00
CA PHE A 354 11.32 1.71 -8.04
C PHE A 354 12.17 1.10 -9.16
N ALA A 355 12.18 -0.23 -9.31
CA ALA A 355 12.91 -0.93 -10.36
C ALA A 355 12.42 -0.54 -11.77
N THR A 356 11.10 -0.37 -11.96
CA THR A 356 10.52 0.17 -13.20
C THR A 356 11.02 1.58 -13.48
N MET A 357 11.05 2.46 -12.48
CA MET A 357 11.59 3.82 -12.66
C MET A 357 13.09 3.82 -12.96
N LEU A 358 13.86 2.95 -12.31
CA LEU A 358 15.28 2.78 -12.59
C LEU A 358 15.50 2.35 -14.05
N ALA A 359 14.72 1.38 -14.54
CA ALA A 359 14.75 0.97 -15.95
C ALA A 359 14.44 2.14 -16.88
N GLY A 360 13.38 2.89 -16.60
CA GLY A 360 13.02 4.09 -17.36
C GLY A 360 14.12 5.15 -17.37
N MET A 361 14.78 5.40 -16.24
CA MET A 361 15.91 6.33 -16.14
C MET A 361 17.11 5.88 -16.97
N VAL A 362 17.46 4.59 -16.94
CA VAL A 362 18.55 4.02 -17.74
C VAL A 362 18.26 4.19 -19.24
N PHE A 363 17.04 3.88 -19.67
CA PHE A 363 16.63 3.97 -21.08
C PHE A 363 16.24 5.38 -21.54
N SER A 364 16.01 6.32 -20.62
CA SER A 364 15.64 7.72 -20.92
C SER A 364 16.67 8.42 -21.81
N ARG A 365 17.95 8.03 -21.70
CA ARG A 365 19.06 8.55 -22.52
C ARG A 365 18.88 8.24 -24.01
N LYS A 366 18.21 7.11 -24.33
CA LYS A 366 17.91 6.69 -25.70
C LYS A 366 16.54 7.18 -26.16
N SER A 367 15.51 7.02 -25.32
CA SER A 367 14.17 7.56 -25.61
C SER A 367 13.48 8.07 -24.36
N ARG A 368 13.05 9.34 -24.44
CA ARG A 368 12.24 9.99 -23.41
C ARG A 368 10.87 9.34 -23.23
N PHE A 369 10.37 8.61 -24.23
CA PHE A 369 9.15 7.81 -24.10
C PHE A 369 9.30 6.68 -23.08
N SER A 370 10.49 6.11 -22.94
CA SER A 370 10.74 5.07 -21.94
C SER A 370 10.56 5.60 -20.50
N LEU A 371 10.94 6.86 -20.26
CA LEU A 371 10.75 7.50 -18.96
C LEU A 371 9.27 7.80 -18.69
N ALA A 372 8.55 8.28 -19.71
CA ALA A 372 7.11 8.51 -19.59
C ALA A 372 6.36 7.20 -19.31
N ALA A 373 6.71 6.13 -20.03
CA ALA A 373 6.20 4.78 -19.83
C ALA A 373 6.47 4.25 -18.42
N SER A 374 7.72 4.37 -17.92
CA SER A 374 8.05 3.93 -16.57
C SER A 374 7.30 4.69 -15.50
N CYS A 375 7.09 6.01 -15.65
CA CYS A 375 6.29 6.80 -14.72
C CYS A 375 4.85 6.30 -14.64
N VAL A 376 4.23 6.01 -15.78
CA VAL A 376 2.85 5.49 -15.81
C VAL A 376 2.78 4.13 -15.13
N VAL A 377 3.68 3.19 -15.47
CA VAL A 377 3.70 1.86 -14.85
C VAL A 377 4.01 1.93 -13.35
N ALA A 378 5.00 2.72 -12.93
CA ALA A 378 5.32 2.92 -11.52
C ALA A 378 4.15 3.55 -10.76
N SER A 379 3.42 4.50 -11.36
CA SER A 379 2.21 5.04 -10.77
C SER A 379 1.10 4.00 -10.64
N MET A 380 0.92 3.09 -11.60
CA MET A 380 -0.04 1.97 -11.49
C MET A 380 0.35 0.99 -10.37
N LEU A 381 1.64 0.73 -10.19
CA LEU A 381 2.12 -0.13 -9.09
C LEU A 381 1.90 0.55 -7.74
N LEU A 382 2.25 1.82 -7.60
CA LEU A 382 1.98 2.59 -6.38
C LEU A 382 0.49 2.73 -6.11
N PHE A 383 -0.33 2.87 -7.15
CA PHE A 383 -1.79 2.82 -7.03
C PHE A 383 -2.23 1.52 -6.35
N VAL A 384 -1.79 0.38 -6.89
CA VAL A 384 -2.11 -0.95 -6.34
C VAL A 384 -1.61 -1.08 -4.89
N ALA A 385 -0.43 -0.54 -4.58
CA ALA A 385 0.10 -0.55 -3.22
C ALA A 385 -0.77 0.22 -2.20
N ASN A 386 -1.49 1.24 -2.67
CA ASN A 386 -2.37 2.04 -1.83
C ASN A 386 -3.82 1.56 -1.81
N ILE A 387 -4.18 0.55 -2.61
CA ILE A 387 -5.47 -0.10 -2.48
C ILE A 387 -5.49 -0.79 -1.11
N ASN A 388 -6.63 -0.69 -0.42
CA ASN A 388 -6.87 -1.09 0.99
C ASN A 388 -6.49 -2.54 1.40
N TRP A 389 -5.97 -3.33 0.48
CA TRP A 389 -5.60 -4.72 0.66
C TRP A 389 -4.16 -4.90 1.14
N LEU A 390 -3.21 -4.10 0.64
CA LEU A 390 -1.82 -4.24 1.07
C LEU A 390 -1.60 -3.52 2.40
N SER A 391 -1.01 -4.21 3.38
CA SER A 391 -0.73 -3.65 4.70
C SER A 391 0.58 -2.87 4.65
N PRO A 392 0.58 -1.54 4.84
CA PRO A 392 1.81 -0.74 4.82
C PRO A 392 2.60 -0.82 6.14
N GLU A 393 2.12 -1.64 7.09
CA GLU A 393 2.67 -1.86 8.42
C GLU A 393 4.12 -2.32 8.35
N LEU A 394 4.88 -1.97 9.39
CA LEU A 394 6.26 -2.39 9.50
C LEU A 394 6.28 -3.62 10.42
N THR A 395 6.45 -4.81 9.86
CA THR A 395 6.44 -6.06 10.63
C THR A 395 7.85 -6.61 10.81
N ASN A 396 8.04 -7.47 11.80
CA ASN A 396 9.27 -8.24 11.90
C ASN A 396 9.33 -9.31 10.79
N LEU A 397 10.54 -9.68 10.35
CA LEU A 397 10.71 -10.80 9.44
C LEU A 397 10.32 -12.12 10.12
N VAL A 398 9.45 -12.88 9.47
CA VAL A 398 9.18 -14.29 9.79
C VAL A 398 10.49 -15.08 9.74
N PRO A 399 10.73 -16.08 10.62
CA PRO A 399 12.04 -16.75 10.73
C PRO A 399 12.62 -17.26 9.40
N VAL A 400 11.79 -17.81 8.51
CA VAL A 400 12.22 -18.31 7.19
C VAL A 400 12.74 -17.20 6.26
N LEU A 401 12.33 -15.95 6.51
CA LEU A 401 12.76 -14.80 5.73
C LEU A 401 14.10 -14.21 6.21
N LYS A 402 14.64 -14.70 7.33
CA LYS A 402 15.95 -14.27 7.88
C LYS A 402 17.12 -15.00 7.20
N SER A 403 17.17 -14.96 5.87
CA SER A 403 18.28 -15.51 5.08
C SER A 403 18.87 -14.45 4.15
N TYR A 404 20.20 -14.45 4.05
CA TYR A 404 20.94 -13.61 3.11
C TYR A 404 20.58 -13.93 1.64
N TRP A 405 20.41 -15.22 1.33
CA TRP A 405 20.09 -15.67 -0.02
C TRP A 405 18.69 -15.23 -0.45
N LEU A 406 17.72 -15.23 0.46
CA LEU A 406 16.39 -14.73 0.15
C LEU A 406 16.42 -13.24 -0.23
N MET A 407 17.15 -12.42 0.52
CA MET A 407 17.21 -10.98 0.26
C MET A 407 17.74 -10.69 -1.15
N ILE A 408 18.77 -11.41 -1.60
CA ILE A 408 19.31 -11.27 -2.95
C ILE A 408 18.34 -11.85 -3.98
N HIS A 409 17.82 -13.06 -3.75
CA HIS A 409 16.87 -13.71 -4.65
C HIS A 409 15.66 -12.82 -4.94
N VAL A 410 14.97 -12.35 -3.89
CA VAL A 410 13.74 -11.58 -3.99
C VAL A 410 13.98 -10.24 -4.66
N SER A 411 15.06 -9.54 -4.33
CA SER A 411 15.39 -8.26 -4.97
C SER A 411 15.72 -8.41 -6.46
N VAL A 412 16.48 -9.44 -6.84
CA VAL A 412 16.83 -9.70 -8.25
C VAL A 412 15.60 -10.12 -9.06
N ILE A 413 14.78 -11.04 -8.53
CA ILE A 413 13.62 -11.54 -9.26
C ILE A 413 12.50 -10.49 -9.35
N THR A 414 12.22 -9.73 -8.29
CA THR A 414 11.19 -8.68 -8.32
C THR A 414 11.63 -7.49 -9.17
N SER A 415 12.94 -7.17 -9.21
CA SER A 415 13.46 -6.17 -10.15
C SER A 415 13.12 -6.53 -11.59
N SER A 416 13.17 -7.82 -11.97
CA SER A 416 12.82 -8.26 -13.33
C SER A 416 11.38 -7.90 -13.72
N TYR A 417 10.44 -7.99 -12.77
CA TYR A 417 9.03 -7.66 -12.99
C TYR A 417 8.84 -6.19 -13.36
N GLY A 418 9.68 -5.31 -12.81
CA GLY A 418 9.67 -3.89 -13.15
C GLY A 418 10.05 -3.63 -14.61
N PHE A 419 11.05 -4.36 -15.14
CA PHE A 419 11.43 -4.32 -16.56
C PHE A 419 10.35 -4.90 -17.47
N PHE A 420 9.72 -6.01 -17.06
CA PHE A 420 8.65 -6.63 -17.84
C PHE A 420 7.36 -5.79 -17.87
N GLY A 421 7.03 -5.11 -16.77
CA GLY A 421 5.94 -4.14 -16.75
C GLY A 421 6.20 -2.97 -17.71
N LEU A 422 7.43 -2.47 -17.77
CA LEU A 422 7.85 -1.48 -18.77
C LEU A 422 7.73 -2.03 -20.19
N CYS A 423 8.19 -3.26 -20.44
CA CYS A 423 8.05 -3.93 -21.74
C CYS A 423 6.60 -4.04 -22.21
N ALA A 424 5.70 -4.40 -21.30
CA ALA A 424 4.27 -4.52 -21.59
C ALA A 424 3.67 -3.17 -22.00
N PHE A 425 4.00 -2.12 -21.25
CA PHE A 425 3.49 -0.78 -21.55
C PHE A 425 4.09 -0.19 -22.82
N ILE A 426 5.38 -0.40 -23.10
CA ILE A 426 5.99 -0.02 -24.38
C ILE A 426 5.34 -0.78 -25.54
N GLY A 427 5.07 -2.09 -25.35
CA GLY A 427 4.33 -2.90 -26.32
C GLY A 427 2.95 -2.30 -26.62
N PHE A 428 2.20 -1.95 -25.58
CA PHE A 428 0.92 -1.25 -25.68
C PHE A 428 1.03 0.09 -26.43
N LEU A 429 2.00 0.94 -26.09
CA LEU A 429 2.24 2.22 -26.78
C LEU A 429 2.54 2.01 -28.27
N ASN A 430 3.38 1.03 -28.61
CA ASN A 430 3.70 0.72 -30.00
C ASN A 430 2.47 0.25 -30.78
N LEU A 431 1.60 -0.57 -30.20
CA LEU A 431 0.35 -0.97 -30.84
C LEU A 431 -0.56 0.21 -31.16
N ILE A 432 -0.61 1.23 -30.28
CA ILE A 432 -1.35 2.47 -30.51
C ILE A 432 -0.71 3.29 -31.63
N LEU A 433 0.62 3.44 -31.62
CA LEU A 433 1.35 4.23 -32.62
C LEU A 433 1.27 3.64 -34.04
N ILE A 434 0.98 2.34 -34.18
CA ILE A 434 0.76 1.67 -35.47
C ILE A 434 -0.59 2.05 -36.12
N ILE A 435 -1.58 2.51 -35.34
CA ILE A 435 -2.93 2.82 -35.82
C ILE A 435 -3.01 4.06 -36.75
N PRO A 436 -2.40 5.22 -36.40
CA PRO A 436 -2.46 6.40 -37.26
C PRO A 436 -1.81 6.18 -38.64
N LYS A 437 -2.08 7.10 -39.57
CA LYS A 437 -1.50 7.05 -40.92
C LYS A 437 0.03 7.14 -40.83
N LYS A 438 0.74 6.35 -41.63
CA LYS A 438 2.21 6.32 -41.63
C LYS A 438 2.81 7.70 -41.87
N GLU A 439 3.62 8.11 -40.92
CA GLU A 439 4.55 9.23 -41.02
C GLU A 439 5.94 8.73 -40.65
N LYS A 440 6.98 9.17 -41.37
CA LYS A 440 8.38 8.72 -41.14
C LYS A 440 8.82 8.89 -39.67
N LYS A 441 8.36 9.95 -39.00
CA LYS A 441 8.65 10.21 -37.58
C LYS A 441 7.97 9.20 -36.65
N ILE A 442 6.76 8.75 -36.96
CA ILE A 442 6.04 7.75 -36.15
C ILE A 442 6.72 6.39 -36.32
N ASP A 443 7.04 5.99 -37.55
CA ASP A 443 7.74 4.73 -37.83
C ASP A 443 9.10 4.64 -37.12
N ALA A 444 9.86 5.76 -37.10
CA ALA A 444 11.13 5.83 -36.37
C ALA A 444 10.94 5.64 -34.84
N ASN A 445 9.94 6.31 -34.25
CA ASN A 445 9.65 6.16 -32.82
C ASN A 445 9.20 4.72 -32.48
N ILE A 446 8.41 4.08 -33.35
CA ILE A 446 8.00 2.67 -33.16
C ILE A 446 9.23 1.76 -33.14
N GLN A 447 10.18 1.97 -34.06
CA GLN A 447 11.42 1.20 -34.10
C GLN A 447 12.27 1.43 -32.85
N ASP A 448 12.48 2.69 -32.45
CA ASP A 448 13.24 3.04 -31.25
C ASP A 448 12.63 2.42 -29.99
N LEU A 449 11.31 2.49 -29.85
CA LEU A 449 10.58 1.87 -28.75
C LEU A 449 10.68 0.35 -28.77
N THR A 450 10.63 -0.27 -29.95
CA THR A 450 10.79 -1.74 -30.09
C THR A 450 12.19 -2.17 -29.68
N ILE A 451 13.23 -1.45 -30.11
CA ILE A 451 14.62 -1.72 -29.73
C ILE A 451 14.83 -1.57 -28.22
N ILE A 452 14.25 -0.54 -27.62
CA ILE A 452 14.30 -0.35 -26.16
C ILE A 452 13.56 -1.48 -25.44
N ASN A 453 12.41 -1.91 -25.98
CA ASN A 453 11.64 -3.01 -25.43
C ASN A 453 12.44 -4.33 -25.48
N GLU A 454 13.13 -4.62 -26.58
CA GLU A 454 14.05 -5.75 -26.69
C GLU A 454 15.20 -5.70 -25.67
N GLN A 455 15.83 -4.53 -25.50
CA GLN A 455 16.91 -4.35 -24.54
C GLN A 455 16.41 -4.52 -23.09
N SER A 456 15.28 -3.92 -22.76
CA SER A 456 14.64 -4.04 -21.45
C SER A 456 14.23 -5.49 -21.17
N MET A 457 13.69 -6.18 -22.16
CA MET A 457 13.29 -7.59 -22.05
C MET A 457 14.48 -8.51 -21.85
N ALA A 458 15.60 -8.26 -22.53
CA ALA A 458 16.83 -9.04 -22.33
C ALA A 458 17.38 -8.89 -20.90
N ILE A 459 17.38 -7.66 -20.36
CA ILE A 459 17.78 -7.41 -18.96
C ILE A 459 16.80 -8.08 -17.99
N GLY A 460 15.50 -7.91 -18.21
CA GLY A 460 14.46 -8.55 -17.40
C GLY A 460 14.59 -10.07 -17.40
N LEU A 461 14.79 -10.70 -18.56
CA LEU A 461 14.99 -12.15 -18.69
C LEU A 461 16.26 -12.62 -17.99
N PHE A 462 17.36 -11.88 -18.09
CA PHE A 462 18.58 -12.17 -17.35
C PHE A 462 18.34 -12.16 -15.83
N LEU A 463 17.72 -11.09 -15.31
CA LEU A 463 17.39 -10.96 -13.89
C LEU A 463 16.42 -12.06 -13.42
N LEU A 464 15.38 -12.38 -14.20
CA LEU A 464 14.44 -13.45 -13.89
C LEU A 464 15.14 -14.81 -13.81
N THR A 465 16.02 -15.09 -14.76
CA THR A 465 16.77 -16.35 -14.84
C THR A 465 17.73 -16.48 -13.66
N VAL A 466 18.59 -15.48 -13.44
CA VAL A 466 19.54 -15.45 -12.31
C VAL A 466 18.78 -15.50 -10.99
N GLY A 467 17.72 -14.72 -10.85
CA GLY A 467 16.83 -14.72 -9.69
C GLY A 467 16.29 -16.12 -9.41
N THR A 468 15.76 -16.82 -10.42
CA THR A 468 15.21 -18.18 -10.26
C THR A 468 16.27 -19.17 -9.76
N PHE A 469 17.49 -19.11 -10.28
CA PHE A 469 18.60 -19.96 -9.78
C PHE A 469 18.99 -19.61 -8.34
N LEU A 470 19.08 -18.32 -8.00
CA LEU A 470 19.34 -17.88 -6.62
C LEU A 470 18.23 -18.32 -5.66
N GLY A 471 16.99 -18.42 -6.15
CA GLY A 471 15.86 -18.96 -5.40
C GLY A 471 16.06 -20.43 -5.06
N GLY A 472 16.60 -21.21 -5.98
CA GLY A 472 16.96 -22.61 -5.71
C GLY A 472 18.06 -22.76 -4.65
N VAL A 473 19.04 -21.85 -4.63
CA VAL A 473 20.08 -21.85 -3.56
C VAL A 473 19.44 -21.59 -2.19
N TRP A 474 18.56 -20.59 -2.11
CA TRP A 474 17.80 -20.30 -0.89
C TRP A 474 16.87 -21.46 -0.48
N ALA A 475 16.20 -22.10 -1.45
CA ALA A 475 15.33 -23.25 -1.19
C ALA A 475 16.12 -24.42 -0.58
N ASN A 476 17.37 -24.63 -1.02
CA ASN A 476 18.22 -25.66 -0.44
C ASN A 476 18.62 -25.35 1.00
N GLU A 477 18.92 -24.08 1.30
CA GLU A 477 19.21 -23.64 2.68
C GLU A 477 17.98 -23.77 3.59
N SER A 478 16.79 -23.50 3.07
CA SER A 478 15.57 -23.44 3.89
C SER A 478 14.86 -24.78 4.04
N TRP A 479 14.83 -25.59 2.98
CA TRP A 479 14.04 -26.82 2.89
C TRP A 479 14.86 -28.05 2.48
N GLY A 480 16.19 -27.93 2.35
CA GLY A 480 17.09 -29.05 2.07
C GLY A 480 17.07 -29.56 0.61
N ARG A 481 16.48 -28.82 -0.33
CA ARG A 481 16.47 -29.15 -1.76
C ARG A 481 16.47 -27.91 -2.66
N TYR A 482 17.12 -27.99 -3.82
CA TYR A 482 17.22 -26.86 -4.77
C TYR A 482 15.95 -26.58 -5.57
N TRP A 483 15.10 -27.59 -5.79
CA TRP A 483 13.88 -27.47 -6.58
C TRP A 483 12.87 -28.51 -6.13
N GLY A 484 11.60 -28.13 -6.05
CA GLY A 484 10.50 -28.94 -5.55
C GLY A 484 9.29 -29.04 -6.46
N TRP A 485 9.30 -28.39 -7.64
CA TRP A 485 8.14 -28.27 -8.55
C TRP A 485 6.92 -27.64 -7.87
N ASP A 486 7.16 -26.80 -6.88
CA ASP A 486 6.12 -25.96 -6.27
C ASP A 486 5.49 -25.07 -7.35
N PRO A 487 4.20 -24.69 -7.24
CA PRO A 487 3.58 -23.82 -8.24
C PRO A 487 4.38 -22.55 -8.53
N LYS A 488 5.06 -21.95 -7.53
CA LYS A 488 5.82 -20.72 -7.74
C LYS A 488 7.09 -20.95 -8.54
N GLU A 489 7.80 -22.03 -8.24
CA GLU A 489 8.98 -22.48 -8.99
C GLU A 489 8.61 -22.81 -10.44
N THR A 490 7.52 -23.55 -10.64
CA THR A 490 7.03 -23.95 -11.96
C THR A 490 6.64 -22.74 -12.81
N TRP A 491 5.90 -21.79 -12.23
CA TRP A 491 5.50 -20.57 -12.95
C TRP A 491 6.68 -19.62 -13.22
N ALA A 492 7.70 -19.60 -12.37
CA ALA A 492 8.94 -18.88 -12.64
C ALA A 492 9.65 -19.46 -13.88
N LEU A 493 9.74 -20.79 -14.00
CA LEU A 493 10.28 -21.46 -15.19
C LEU A 493 9.44 -21.19 -16.44
N VAL A 494 8.12 -21.29 -16.35
CA VAL A 494 7.20 -20.95 -17.46
C VAL A 494 7.44 -19.52 -17.91
N SER A 495 7.58 -18.56 -16.98
CA SER A 495 7.84 -17.17 -17.30
C SER A 495 9.17 -16.97 -18.03
N ILE A 496 10.24 -17.66 -17.62
CA ILE A 496 11.53 -17.65 -18.34
C ILE A 496 11.33 -18.12 -19.79
N ILE A 497 10.64 -19.24 -20.00
CA ILE A 497 10.40 -19.80 -21.34
C ILE A 497 9.58 -18.83 -22.19
N VAL A 498 8.50 -18.26 -21.65
CA VAL A 498 7.66 -17.28 -22.35
C VAL A 498 8.50 -16.10 -22.82
N TYR A 499 9.26 -15.45 -21.92
CA TYR A 499 10.06 -14.28 -22.30
C TYR A 499 11.24 -14.62 -23.19
N ALA A 500 11.83 -15.81 -23.05
CA ALA A 500 12.82 -16.32 -23.99
C ALA A 500 12.21 -16.42 -25.39
N LEU A 501 11.04 -17.07 -25.55
CA LEU A 501 10.37 -17.19 -26.85
C LEU A 501 10.02 -15.84 -27.46
N ILE A 502 9.52 -14.89 -26.66
CA ILE A 502 9.23 -13.53 -27.12
C ILE A 502 10.50 -12.85 -27.62
N LEU A 503 11.62 -12.96 -26.90
CA LEU A 503 12.88 -12.37 -27.31
C LEU A 503 13.42 -12.98 -28.61
N HIS A 504 13.13 -14.25 -28.90
CA HIS A 504 13.52 -14.89 -30.17
C HIS A 504 12.74 -14.37 -31.38
N ILE A 505 11.58 -13.74 -31.21
CA ILE A 505 10.82 -13.09 -32.30
C ILE A 505 11.68 -12.04 -33.03
N ARG A 506 12.66 -11.42 -32.34
CA ARG A 506 13.60 -10.48 -32.95
C ARG A 506 14.44 -11.06 -34.09
N LEU A 507 14.58 -12.40 -34.15
CA LEU A 507 15.33 -13.09 -35.21
C LEU A 507 14.54 -13.21 -36.52
N LEU A 508 13.25 -12.86 -36.51
CA LEU A 508 12.44 -12.80 -37.73
C LEU A 508 12.93 -11.66 -38.63
N LYS A 509 13.41 -12.00 -39.82
CA LYS A 509 13.93 -11.03 -40.81
C LYS A 509 12.86 -10.11 -41.42
N SER A 510 11.58 -10.32 -41.11
CA SER A 510 10.45 -9.57 -41.67
C SER A 510 10.09 -8.37 -40.78
N LYS A 511 9.68 -7.24 -41.37
CA LYS A 511 9.11 -6.08 -40.63
C LYS A 511 7.94 -6.45 -39.71
N SER A 512 7.33 -7.62 -39.93
CA SER A 512 6.31 -8.21 -39.06
C SER A 512 6.78 -8.44 -37.62
N TYR A 513 8.10 -8.59 -37.38
CA TYR A 513 8.63 -8.77 -36.04
C TYR A 513 8.26 -7.60 -35.12
N ILE A 514 8.22 -6.35 -35.63
CA ILE A 514 7.87 -5.17 -34.84
C ILE A 514 6.48 -5.32 -34.23
N PHE A 515 5.50 -5.76 -35.02
CA PHE A 515 4.15 -5.97 -34.53
C PHE A 515 4.10 -7.15 -33.53
N PHE A 516 4.59 -8.32 -33.95
CA PHE A 516 4.48 -9.54 -33.14
C PHE A 516 5.26 -9.45 -31.83
N PHE A 517 6.45 -8.83 -31.83
CA PHE A 517 7.24 -8.63 -30.64
C PHE A 517 6.50 -7.75 -29.62
N ASN A 518 5.98 -6.60 -30.05
CA ASN A 518 5.27 -5.68 -29.14
C ASN A 518 3.92 -6.25 -28.67
N PHE A 519 3.20 -6.99 -29.52
CA PHE A 519 2.01 -7.73 -29.15
C PHE A 519 2.32 -8.78 -28.07
N CYS A 520 3.32 -9.63 -28.30
CA CYS A 520 3.68 -10.67 -27.35
C CYS A 520 4.30 -10.08 -26.07
N ALA A 521 5.02 -8.95 -26.15
CA ALA A 521 5.53 -8.25 -24.97
C ALA A 521 4.39 -7.75 -24.05
N LEU A 522 3.29 -7.26 -24.64
CA LEU A 522 2.10 -6.84 -23.90
C LEU A 522 1.43 -8.01 -23.17
N PHE A 523 1.11 -9.09 -23.88
CA PHE A 523 0.39 -10.22 -23.29
C PHE A 523 1.30 -11.15 -22.46
N GLY A 524 2.60 -11.17 -22.72
CA GLY A 524 3.59 -11.93 -21.97
C GLY A 524 3.63 -11.54 -20.49
N PHE A 525 3.28 -10.29 -20.14
CA PHE A 525 3.18 -9.86 -18.75
C PHE A 525 2.14 -10.64 -17.93
N GLY A 526 1.17 -11.29 -18.60
CA GLY A 526 0.25 -12.22 -17.95
C GLY A 526 0.95 -13.37 -17.22
N SER A 527 2.09 -13.87 -17.72
CA SER A 527 2.84 -14.92 -17.01
C SER A 527 3.46 -14.42 -15.71
N ILE A 528 3.94 -13.16 -15.68
CA ILE A 528 4.46 -12.52 -14.46
C ILE A 528 3.33 -12.28 -13.46
N LEU A 529 2.17 -11.80 -13.91
CA LEU A 529 1.00 -11.62 -13.05
C LEU A 529 0.55 -12.95 -12.44
N MET A 530 0.55 -14.03 -13.22
CA MET A 530 0.25 -15.36 -12.71
C MET A 530 1.31 -15.84 -11.71
N THR A 531 2.60 -15.63 -11.98
CA THR A 531 3.68 -16.01 -11.05
C THR A 531 3.61 -15.24 -9.73
N TYR A 532 3.33 -13.93 -9.78
CA TYR A 532 3.35 -13.06 -8.60
C TYR A 532 2.03 -13.02 -7.83
N PHE A 533 0.89 -12.84 -8.51
CA PHE A 533 -0.44 -12.81 -7.86
C PHE A 533 -1.14 -14.17 -7.95
N GLY A 534 -1.11 -14.80 -9.12
CA GLY A 534 -1.80 -16.06 -9.37
C GLY A 534 -1.41 -17.16 -8.38
N VAL A 535 -0.11 -17.44 -8.26
CA VAL A 535 0.39 -18.48 -7.36
C VAL A 535 0.13 -18.12 -5.90
N ASN A 536 0.40 -16.88 -5.47
CA ASN A 536 0.31 -16.51 -4.05
C ASN A 536 -1.14 -16.54 -3.50
N TYR A 537 -2.16 -16.37 -4.35
CA TYR A 537 -3.56 -16.25 -3.91
C TYR A 537 -4.50 -17.36 -4.42
N TYR A 538 -4.16 -18.06 -5.50
CA TYR A 538 -5.04 -19.07 -6.10
C TYR A 538 -4.46 -20.49 -6.09
N LEU A 539 -3.19 -20.66 -5.76
CA LEU A 539 -2.54 -21.97 -5.71
C LEU A 539 -1.88 -22.20 -4.35
N ASP A 540 -1.97 -23.42 -3.85
CA ASP A 540 -1.34 -23.81 -2.58
C ASP A 540 0.13 -24.19 -2.81
N GLY A 541 1.03 -23.71 -1.95
CA GLY A 541 2.46 -24.01 -2.05
C GLY A 541 3.28 -23.60 -0.83
N LEU A 542 4.53 -24.08 -0.75
CA LEU A 542 5.47 -23.73 0.33
C LEU A 542 5.88 -22.24 0.31
N HIS A 543 5.54 -21.54 -0.77
CA HIS A 543 5.78 -20.10 -0.94
C HIS A 543 4.58 -19.22 -0.59
N SER A 544 3.49 -19.81 -0.11
CA SER A 544 2.24 -19.13 0.27
C SER A 544 2.34 -18.42 1.63
N TYR A 545 3.51 -17.87 1.98
CA TYR A 545 3.71 -17.10 3.22
C TYR A 545 2.87 -15.80 3.27
N ALA A 546 2.45 -15.33 2.11
CA ALA A 546 1.56 -14.18 1.94
C ALA A 546 0.11 -14.61 1.59
N ALA A 547 -0.25 -15.88 1.78
CA ALA A 547 -1.61 -16.35 1.54
C ALA A 547 -2.57 -15.75 2.58
N GLY A 548 -3.12 -14.60 2.23
CA GLY A 548 -4.46 -14.22 2.65
C GLY A 548 -5.50 -14.94 1.78
N ASP A 549 -6.78 -14.71 2.09
CA ASP A 549 -7.90 -15.26 1.33
C ASP A 549 -7.74 -15.01 -0.18
N ALA A 550 -8.16 -15.99 -1.00
CA ALA A 550 -8.10 -15.90 -2.45
C ALA A 550 -8.73 -14.60 -2.96
N PHE A 551 -7.95 -13.89 -3.77
CA PHE A 551 -8.33 -12.61 -4.38
C PHE A 551 -9.51 -12.82 -5.33
N PRO A 552 -10.59 -12.05 -5.26
CA PRO A 552 -11.52 -11.97 -6.37
C PRO A 552 -10.87 -11.18 -7.50
N VAL A 553 -10.76 -11.76 -8.69
CA VAL A 553 -10.32 -11.04 -9.90
C VAL A 553 -11.16 -9.76 -10.03
N PRO A 554 -10.56 -8.55 -10.04
CA PRO A 554 -11.31 -7.32 -10.11
C PRO A 554 -12.16 -7.27 -11.38
N THR A 555 -13.35 -6.70 -11.26
CA THR A 555 -14.33 -6.62 -12.35
C THR A 555 -13.78 -5.92 -13.60
N PHE A 556 -12.80 -5.01 -13.43
CA PHE A 556 -12.17 -4.31 -14.55
C PHE A 556 -11.19 -5.20 -15.35
N VAL A 557 -10.65 -6.29 -14.80
CA VAL A 557 -9.61 -7.10 -15.46
C VAL A 557 -10.11 -7.75 -16.76
N PRO A 558 -11.28 -8.43 -16.80
CA PRO A 558 -11.82 -8.97 -18.05
C PRO A 558 -12.03 -7.89 -19.12
N TRP A 559 -12.54 -6.71 -18.72
CA TRP A 559 -12.73 -5.58 -19.64
C TRP A 559 -11.40 -5.09 -20.21
N THR A 560 -10.34 -5.01 -19.39
CA THR A 560 -9.00 -4.67 -19.87
C THR A 560 -8.51 -5.66 -20.92
N VAL A 561 -8.68 -6.97 -20.71
CA VAL A 561 -8.27 -8.00 -21.69
C VAL A 561 -9.02 -7.82 -23.02
N VAL A 562 -10.34 -7.57 -22.97
CA VAL A 562 -11.14 -7.31 -24.17
C VAL A 562 -10.66 -6.06 -24.91
N ILE A 563 -10.43 -4.95 -24.19
CA ILE A 563 -9.95 -3.68 -24.77
C ILE A 563 -8.59 -3.88 -25.44
N LEU A 564 -7.64 -4.56 -24.79
CA LEU A 564 -6.32 -4.85 -25.35
C LEU A 564 -6.41 -5.81 -26.56
N GLY A 565 -7.35 -6.75 -26.55
CA GLY A 565 -7.63 -7.63 -27.69
C GLY A 565 -8.14 -6.86 -28.90
N VAL A 566 -9.12 -5.97 -28.70
CA VAL A 566 -9.65 -5.09 -29.77
C VAL A 566 -8.56 -4.16 -30.30
N LEU A 567 -7.77 -3.53 -29.42
CA LEU A 567 -6.64 -2.69 -29.80
C LEU A 567 -5.65 -3.45 -30.69
N SER A 568 -5.29 -4.67 -30.29
CA SER A 568 -4.35 -5.52 -31.02
C SER A 568 -4.89 -5.90 -32.39
N MET A 569 -6.19 -6.20 -32.49
CA MET A 569 -6.85 -6.51 -33.77
C MET A 569 -6.86 -5.29 -34.70
N VAL A 570 -7.23 -4.11 -34.20
CA VAL A 570 -7.22 -2.87 -34.99
C VAL A 570 -5.81 -2.53 -35.46
N SER A 571 -4.83 -2.64 -34.57
CA SER A 571 -3.42 -2.42 -34.87
C SER A 571 -2.90 -3.40 -35.93
N PHE A 572 -3.27 -4.69 -35.84
CA PHE A 572 -2.90 -5.71 -36.83
C PHE A 572 -3.47 -5.42 -38.23
N ILE A 573 -4.76 -5.05 -38.32
CA ILE A 573 -5.40 -4.70 -39.59
C ILE A 573 -4.67 -3.51 -40.23
N ARG A 574 -4.34 -2.48 -39.43
CA ARG A 574 -3.59 -1.30 -39.88
C ARG A 574 -2.18 -1.65 -40.33
N PHE A 575 -1.49 -2.50 -39.57
CA PHE A 575 -0.15 -2.99 -39.90
C PHE A 575 -0.14 -3.74 -41.25
N LYS A 576 -1.07 -4.68 -41.46
CA LYS A 576 -1.17 -5.49 -42.69
C LYS A 576 -1.49 -4.64 -43.92
N ASN A 577 -2.40 -3.68 -43.78
CA ASN A 577 -2.75 -2.76 -44.88
C ASN A 577 -1.61 -1.81 -45.27
N SER A 578 -0.55 -1.75 -44.45
CA SER A 578 0.58 -0.87 -44.66
C SER A 578 1.87 -1.60 -45.08
N THR A 579 1.85 -2.93 -45.08
CA THR A 579 2.91 -3.80 -45.60
C THR A 579 2.58 -4.40 -46.97
N ARG A 580 1.31 -4.32 -47.39
CA ARG A 580 0.90 -4.31 -48.80
C ARG A 580 1.16 -2.93 -49.39
#